data_AF-A0A1B8P5M9-F1
#
_entry.id   AF-A0A1B8P5M9-F1
#
_cell.length_a   1.000
_cell.length_b   1.000
_cell.length_c   1.000
_cell.angle_alpha   90.00
_cell.angle_beta   90.00
_cell.angle_gamma   90.00
#
_symmetry.space_group_name_H-M   'P 1'
#
loop_
_entity.id
_entity.type
_entity.pdbx_description
1 polymer ?
#
loop_
_entity_poly.entity_id
_entity_poly.type
_entity_poly.pdbx_seq_one_letter_code
_entity_poly.pdbx_strand_id
1 'polypeptide(L)'
;MGADRTARLIVPPFIDYPVIATVRLDGGDASPDPFQDEETVSMSQTVESNVRPDYDVELRKIADYVLDYRIDSDEALDTARNCLMDTLGCGLLALRFPECTKHLGPLVEGTMVPHGARVPGTSFRLDPVKAAWDIGAIIRWLDYNDTWLAAEWGHPSDNLGASWRWLITCPRSGSPRARRR
;
A
#
# COMPACT_ATOMS: atom_id res chain seq x y z
N MET A 1 -7.20 -51.22 -12.72
CA MET A 1 -6.60 -49.96 -13.20
C MET A 1 -7.52 -48.82 -12.80
N GLY A 2 -7.32 -48.27 -11.61
CA GLY A 2 -8.02 -47.08 -11.13
C GLY A 2 -6.97 -46.17 -10.50
N ALA A 3 -6.67 -45.05 -11.17
CA ALA A 3 -5.71 -44.08 -10.68
C ALA A 3 -6.45 -43.06 -9.82
N ASP A 4 -6.40 -43.28 -8.50
CA ASP A 4 -6.70 -42.28 -7.50
C ASP A 4 -5.70 -41.12 -7.65
N ARG A 5 -6.19 -39.97 -8.09
CA ARG A 5 -5.42 -38.71 -8.17
C ARG A 5 -5.89 -37.81 -7.05
N THR A 6 -5.44 -38.11 -5.85
CA THR A 6 -5.45 -37.16 -4.73
C THR A 6 -4.56 -35.97 -5.12
N ALA A 7 -5.17 -34.80 -5.32
CA ALA A 7 -4.45 -33.56 -5.55
C ALA A 7 -3.61 -33.25 -4.30
N ARG A 8 -2.31 -33.56 -4.35
CA ARG A 8 -1.35 -33.10 -3.35
C ARG A 8 -1.21 -31.60 -3.53
N LEU A 9 -1.67 -30.83 -2.54
CA LEU A 9 -1.28 -29.45 -2.33
C LEU A 9 0.25 -29.44 -2.24
N ILE A 10 0.92 -28.91 -3.28
CA ILE A 10 2.34 -28.61 -3.21
C ILE A 10 2.42 -27.31 -2.41
N VAL A 11 2.62 -27.44 -1.10
CA VAL A 11 3.03 -26.32 -0.24
C VAL A 11 4.52 -26.11 -0.52
N PRO A 12 4.94 -24.98 -1.14
CA PRO A 12 6.36 -24.71 -1.31
C PRO A 12 7.03 -24.56 0.07
N PRO A 13 8.29 -25.02 0.22
CA PRO A 13 8.99 -24.96 1.49
C PRO A 13 9.27 -23.50 1.87
N PHE A 14 9.09 -23.23 3.16
CA PHE A 14 9.57 -22.08 3.93
C PHE A 14 10.74 -21.34 3.25
N ILE A 15 10.47 -20.16 2.71
CA ILE A 15 11.50 -19.17 2.40
C ILE A 15 11.65 -18.33 3.66
N ASP A 16 12.74 -18.59 4.39
CA ASP A 16 13.18 -17.76 5.51
C ASP A 16 13.58 -16.38 4.96
N TYR A 17 12.69 -15.40 5.11
CA TYR A 17 13.09 -13.99 5.03
C TYR A 17 13.68 -13.58 6.38
N PRO A 18 14.83 -12.87 6.42
CA PRO A 18 15.43 -12.44 7.67
C PRO A 18 14.48 -11.49 8.40
N VAL A 19 14.13 -11.90 9.61
CA VAL A 19 13.55 -11.11 10.68
C VAL A 19 14.23 -9.75 10.74
N ILE A 20 13.42 -8.69 10.74
CA ILE A 20 13.85 -7.31 11.01
C ILE A 20 14.81 -7.31 12.19
N ALA A 21 16.03 -6.82 11.95
CA ALA A 21 17.11 -6.76 12.92
C ALA A 21 16.63 -6.19 14.25
N THR A 22 16.58 -7.02 15.28
CA THR A 22 16.54 -6.58 16.67
C THR A 22 17.83 -5.81 16.93
N VAL A 23 17.72 -4.49 17.13
CA VAL A 23 18.82 -3.66 17.60
C VAL A 23 19.23 -4.16 18.99
N ARG A 24 20.35 -4.88 19.02
CA ARG A 24 21.08 -5.26 20.23
C ARG A 24 21.90 -4.03 20.63
N LEU A 25 21.52 -3.37 21.72
CA LEU A 25 22.35 -2.34 22.32
C LEU A 25 23.46 -3.06 23.11
N ASP A 26 24.63 -3.21 22.49
CA ASP A 26 25.82 -3.64 23.20
C ASP A 26 26.21 -2.55 24.21
N GLY A 27 26.21 -2.92 25.49
CA GLY A 27 26.69 -2.08 26.58
C GLY A 27 28.18 -1.81 26.42
N GLY A 28 28.52 -0.54 26.34
CA GLY A 28 29.89 -0.03 26.40
C GLY A 28 30.17 0.58 27.77
N ASP A 29 31.32 0.23 28.31
CA ASP A 29 31.78 0.43 29.68
C ASP A 29 32.09 1.90 30.02
N ALA A 30 31.66 2.37 31.20
CA ALA A 30 32.22 3.54 31.87
C ALA A 30 32.15 3.35 33.40
N SER A 31 33.29 3.54 34.05
CA SER A 31 33.55 3.33 35.48
C SER A 31 32.75 4.26 36.41
N PRO A 32 32.62 3.93 37.73
CA PRO A 32 31.79 4.68 38.66
C PRO A 32 32.58 5.77 39.39
N ASP A 33 32.02 6.98 39.48
CA ASP A 33 32.46 7.98 40.47
C ASP A 33 31.39 8.19 41.55
N PRO A 34 31.77 8.49 42.80
CA PRO A 34 30.94 8.28 43.99
C PRO A 34 30.29 9.59 44.50
N PHE A 35 29.16 9.44 45.22
CA PHE A 35 28.65 10.36 46.26
C PHE A 35 28.11 11.75 45.82
N GLN A 36 26.80 12.00 45.93
CA GLN A 36 26.09 12.48 47.14
C GLN A 36 24.70 13.07 46.79
N ASP A 37 23.73 12.75 47.64
CA ASP A 37 22.33 13.19 47.59
C ASP A 37 22.17 14.70 47.92
N GLU A 38 21.35 15.42 47.14
CA GLU A 38 20.52 16.52 47.67
C GLU A 38 19.19 16.57 46.89
N GLU A 39 18.11 16.23 47.60
CA GLU A 39 16.73 16.43 47.20
C GLU A 39 16.39 17.93 47.28
N THR A 40 16.65 18.68 46.21
CA THR A 40 16.04 20.01 46.04
C THR A 40 14.75 19.86 45.22
N VAL A 41 13.60 19.85 45.91
CA VAL A 41 12.29 20.02 45.27
C VAL A 41 12.22 21.43 44.67
N SER A 42 12.56 21.54 43.38
CA SER A 42 12.41 22.75 42.59
C SER A 42 10.98 22.83 42.06
N MET A 43 10.22 23.82 42.53
CA MET A 43 8.98 24.26 41.89
C MET A 43 9.34 24.89 40.53
N SER A 44 9.38 24.06 39.49
CA SER A 44 9.58 24.53 38.11
C SER A 44 8.23 24.73 37.42
N GLN A 45 8.08 25.90 36.82
CA GLN A 45 6.87 26.49 36.28
C GLN A 45 6.06 25.56 35.36
N THR A 46 4.73 25.60 35.52
CA THR A 46 3.72 24.94 34.68
C THR A 46 3.59 25.63 33.31
N VAL A 47 4.68 25.68 32.56
CA VAL A 47 4.66 26.10 31.16
C VAL A 47 5.32 24.96 30.38
N GLU A 48 4.50 24.05 29.88
CA GLU A 48 4.93 23.17 28.80
C GLU A 48 5.40 24.07 27.66
N SER A 49 6.68 23.93 27.28
CA SER A 49 7.22 24.61 26.12
C SER A 49 6.39 24.23 24.90
N ASN A 50 5.73 25.18 24.24
CA ASN A 50 4.94 24.97 23.02
C ASN A 50 5.84 24.71 21.78
N VAL A 51 6.92 23.94 21.96
CA VAL A 51 7.82 23.53 20.89
C VAL A 51 7.20 22.31 20.25
N ARG A 52 6.81 22.45 18.98
CA ARG A 52 6.23 21.35 18.21
C ARG A 52 7.26 20.23 18.08
N PRO A 53 6.98 19.00 18.54
CA PRO A 53 7.90 17.88 18.36
C PRO A 53 8.00 17.49 16.88
N ASP A 54 9.12 16.86 16.54
CA ASP A 54 9.30 16.24 15.23
C ASP A 54 8.33 15.07 15.03
N TYR A 55 8.18 14.65 13.77
CA TYR A 55 7.38 13.48 13.41
C TYR A 55 7.96 12.19 14.01
N ASP A 56 7.06 11.25 14.32
CA ASP A 56 7.41 9.92 14.81
C ASP A 56 8.40 9.21 13.90
N VAL A 57 9.28 8.43 14.52
CA VAL A 57 10.33 7.68 13.82
C VAL A 57 9.76 6.82 12.69
N GLU A 58 8.63 6.16 12.93
CA GLU A 58 8.00 5.27 11.94
C GLU A 58 7.43 6.03 10.74
N LEU A 59 6.87 7.23 10.95
CA LEU A 59 6.40 8.08 9.84
C LEU A 59 7.55 8.53 8.95
N ARG A 60 8.70 8.86 9.55
CA ARG A 60 9.90 9.24 8.80
C ARG A 60 10.43 8.07 7.97
N LYS A 61 10.55 6.87 8.57
CA LYS A 61 10.99 5.67 7.85
C LYS A 61 10.11 5.35 6.63
N ILE A 62 8.79 5.47 6.76
CA ILE A 62 7.86 5.27 5.64
C ILE A 62 8.08 6.33 4.56
N ALA A 63 8.21 7.60 4.93
CA ALA A 63 8.47 8.69 3.99
C ALA A 63 9.80 8.50 3.24
N ASP A 64 10.87 8.19 3.97
CA ASP A 64 12.21 7.95 3.42
C ASP A 64 12.20 6.75 2.45
N TYR A 65 11.49 5.66 2.81
CA TYR A 65 11.33 4.51 1.91
C TYR A 65 10.59 4.88 0.62
N VAL A 66 9.48 5.60 0.71
CA VAL A 66 8.68 5.97 -0.48
C VAL A 66 9.43 6.94 -1.40
N LEU A 67 10.29 7.81 -0.85
CA LEU A 67 11.01 8.83 -1.60
C LEU A 67 12.33 8.32 -2.21
N ASP A 68 13.12 7.57 -1.44
CA ASP A 68 14.52 7.31 -1.78
C ASP A 68 14.80 5.85 -2.20
N TYR A 69 13.94 4.90 -1.81
CA TYR A 69 14.16 3.50 -2.15
C TYR A 69 13.99 3.25 -3.65
N ARG A 70 14.95 2.53 -4.24
CA ARG A 70 14.90 2.13 -5.65
C ARG A 70 14.69 0.63 -5.74
N ILE A 71 13.59 0.24 -6.39
CA ILE A 71 13.27 -1.16 -6.66
C ILE A 71 14.22 -1.68 -7.75
N ASP A 72 14.95 -2.76 -7.46
CA ASP A 72 15.93 -3.40 -8.35
C ASP A 72 15.66 -4.89 -8.62
N SER A 73 14.55 -5.43 -8.10
CA SER A 73 14.15 -6.82 -8.29
C SER A 73 13.23 -7.00 -9.51
N ASP A 74 13.73 -7.72 -10.52
CA ASP A 74 12.94 -8.10 -11.70
C ASP A 74 11.76 -9.00 -11.34
N GLU A 75 11.95 -9.91 -10.38
CA GLU A 75 10.89 -10.80 -9.88
C GLU A 75 9.76 -10.01 -9.22
N ALA A 76 10.09 -8.97 -8.45
CA ALA A 76 9.09 -8.10 -7.85
C ALA A 76 8.27 -7.36 -8.91
N LEU A 77 8.92 -6.88 -9.98
CA LEU A 77 8.24 -6.19 -11.08
C LEU A 77 7.38 -7.15 -11.93
N ASP A 78 7.84 -8.37 -12.19
CA ASP A 78 7.03 -9.36 -12.93
C ASP A 78 5.83 -9.82 -12.10
N THR A 79 6.03 -10.04 -10.79
CA THR A 79 4.95 -10.39 -9.87
C THR A 79 3.94 -9.26 -9.75
N ALA A 80 4.39 -8.01 -9.67
CA ALA A 80 3.50 -6.84 -9.65
C ALA A 80 2.66 -6.74 -10.94
N ARG A 81 3.23 -7.09 -12.10
CA ARG A 81 2.49 -7.17 -13.37
C ARG A 81 1.39 -8.25 -13.31
N ASN A 82 1.70 -9.41 -12.74
CA ASN A 82 0.72 -10.49 -12.59
C ASN A 82 -0.39 -10.11 -11.59
N CYS A 83 -0.03 -9.52 -10.45
CA CYS A 83 -0.98 -8.98 -9.46
C CYS A 83 -1.92 -7.94 -10.10
N LEU A 84 -1.40 -7.03 -10.93
CA LEU A 84 -2.23 -6.05 -11.64
C LEU A 84 -3.27 -6.73 -12.56
N MET A 85 -2.85 -7.73 -13.34
CA MET A 85 -3.76 -8.45 -14.24
C MET A 85 -4.83 -9.22 -13.47
N ASP A 86 -4.45 -9.90 -12.39
CA ASP A 86 -5.34 -10.65 -11.52
C ASP A 86 -6.38 -9.74 -10.84
N THR A 87 -5.91 -8.64 -10.25
CA THR A 87 -6.77 -7.66 -9.58
C THR A 87 -7.80 -7.06 -10.54
N LEU A 88 -7.38 -6.73 -11.77
CA LEU A 88 -8.31 -6.24 -12.80
C LEU A 88 -9.31 -7.31 -13.22
N GLY A 89 -8.89 -8.57 -13.30
CA GLY A 89 -9.77 -9.71 -13.55
C GLY A 89 -10.87 -9.83 -12.49
N CYS A 90 -10.47 -9.76 -11.21
CA CYS A 90 -11.40 -9.76 -10.07
C CYS A 90 -12.40 -8.61 -10.14
N GLY A 91 -11.92 -7.39 -10.40
CA GLY A 91 -12.77 -6.21 -10.54
C GLY A 91 -13.79 -6.32 -11.67
N LEU A 92 -13.39 -6.83 -12.83
CA LEU A 92 -14.31 -7.04 -13.96
C LEU A 92 -15.35 -8.13 -13.67
N LEU A 93 -15.00 -9.17 -12.92
CA LEU A 93 -15.93 -10.21 -12.51
C LEU A 93 -16.98 -9.68 -11.52
N ALA A 94 -16.58 -8.80 -10.60
CA ALA A 94 -17.46 -8.18 -9.61
C ALA A 94 -18.59 -7.34 -10.24
N LEU A 95 -18.39 -6.78 -11.43
CA LEU A 95 -19.42 -6.02 -12.17
C LEU A 95 -20.66 -6.85 -12.53
N ARG A 96 -20.61 -8.18 -12.43
CA ARG A 96 -21.78 -9.06 -12.62
C ARG A 96 -22.71 -9.10 -11.41
N PHE A 97 -22.30 -8.56 -10.27
CA PHE A 97 -23.06 -8.61 -9.02
C PHE A 97 -23.78 -7.29 -8.77
N PRO A 98 -25.12 -7.25 -8.77
CA PRO A 98 -25.89 -6.02 -8.54
C PRO A 98 -25.58 -5.35 -7.19
N GLU A 99 -25.25 -6.16 -6.19
CA GLU A 99 -24.87 -5.68 -4.86
C GLU A 99 -23.55 -4.88 -4.88
N CYS A 100 -22.65 -5.18 -5.80
CA CYS A 100 -21.44 -4.39 -6.03
C CYS A 100 -21.78 -3.12 -6.82
N THR A 101 -22.46 -3.28 -7.96
CA THR A 101 -22.67 -2.20 -8.92
C THR A 101 -23.57 -1.09 -8.41
N LYS A 102 -24.45 -1.34 -7.42
CA LYS A 102 -25.28 -0.31 -6.77
C LYS A 102 -24.47 0.79 -6.08
N HIS A 103 -23.21 0.54 -5.74
CA HIS A 103 -22.35 1.53 -5.10
C HIS A 103 -21.48 2.33 -6.09
N LEU A 104 -21.41 1.89 -7.34
CA LEU A 104 -20.58 2.49 -8.37
C LEU A 104 -21.24 3.70 -9.02
N GLY A 105 -20.43 4.55 -9.65
CA GLY A 105 -20.89 5.71 -10.39
C GLY A 105 -20.79 7.02 -9.62
N PRO A 106 -21.24 8.14 -10.20
CA PRO A 106 -21.13 9.44 -9.58
C PRO A 106 -22.10 9.58 -8.40
N LEU A 107 -21.70 10.34 -7.37
CA LEU A 107 -22.57 10.65 -6.22
C LEU A 107 -23.84 11.40 -6.65
N VAL A 108 -23.74 12.24 -7.69
CA VAL A 108 -24.85 12.95 -8.30
C VAL A 108 -24.89 12.61 -9.78
N GLU A 109 -26.03 12.13 -10.27
CA GLU A 109 -26.22 11.77 -11.66
C GLU A 109 -25.95 12.98 -12.59
N GLY A 110 -25.29 12.73 -13.73
CA GLY A 110 -24.93 13.79 -14.68
C GLY A 110 -23.67 14.60 -14.31
N THR A 111 -22.97 14.26 -13.23
CA THR A 111 -21.69 14.90 -12.89
C THR A 111 -20.67 14.74 -14.02
N MET A 112 -20.17 15.86 -14.54
CA MET A 112 -19.11 15.87 -15.54
C MET A 112 -17.79 16.30 -14.91
N VAL A 113 -16.80 15.41 -14.95
CA VAL A 113 -15.45 15.68 -14.43
C VAL A 113 -14.46 15.81 -15.59
N PRO A 114 -13.94 17.02 -15.87
CA PRO A 114 -12.86 17.20 -16.83
C PRO A 114 -11.66 16.34 -16.46
N HIS A 115 -11.11 15.59 -17.41
CA HIS A 115 -9.99 14.68 -17.18
C HIS A 115 -10.18 13.70 -16.00
N GLY A 116 -11.42 13.28 -15.73
CA GLY A 116 -11.75 12.34 -14.66
C GLY A 116 -11.10 10.96 -14.82
N ALA A 117 -10.90 10.27 -13.69
CA ALA A 117 -10.47 8.88 -13.69
C ALA A 117 -11.59 7.98 -14.24
N ARG A 118 -11.18 6.96 -15.00
CA ARG A 118 -12.10 5.95 -15.54
C ARG A 118 -12.09 4.71 -14.67
N VAL A 119 -13.27 4.17 -14.40
CA VAL A 119 -13.43 2.89 -13.70
C VAL A 119 -13.47 1.76 -14.74
N PRO A 120 -12.56 0.76 -14.66
CA PRO A 120 -12.52 -0.37 -15.58
C PRO A 120 -13.86 -1.07 -15.75
N GLY A 121 -14.19 -1.46 -16.98
CA GLY A 121 -15.43 -2.16 -17.29
C GLY A 121 -16.71 -1.32 -17.23
N THR A 122 -16.61 -0.02 -16.94
CA THR A 122 -17.75 0.91 -16.93
C THR A 122 -17.51 2.11 -17.86
N SER A 123 -18.56 2.90 -18.11
CA SER A 123 -18.47 4.18 -18.81
C SER A 123 -18.21 5.37 -17.88
N PHE A 124 -18.05 5.14 -16.57
CA PHE A 124 -17.94 6.20 -15.58
C PHE A 124 -16.64 6.99 -15.69
N ARG A 125 -16.77 8.31 -15.58
CA ARG A 125 -15.66 9.27 -15.44
C ARG A 125 -15.88 10.10 -14.19
N LEU A 126 -15.07 9.85 -13.18
CA LEU A 126 -15.29 10.36 -11.83
C LEU A 126 -14.08 11.17 -11.36
N ASP A 127 -14.27 11.90 -10.27
CA ASP A 127 -13.16 12.49 -9.52
C ASP A 127 -12.25 11.37 -8.97
N PRO A 128 -10.98 11.64 -8.66
CA PRO A 128 -10.04 10.59 -8.27
C PRO A 128 -10.44 9.88 -6.97
N VAL A 129 -11.17 10.54 -6.08
CA VAL A 129 -11.60 9.96 -4.80
C VAL A 129 -12.71 8.94 -5.05
N LYS A 130 -13.76 9.31 -5.78
CA LYS A 130 -14.84 8.37 -6.10
C LYS A 130 -14.36 7.25 -7.03
N ALA A 131 -13.47 7.54 -7.99
CA ALA A 131 -12.89 6.50 -8.83
C ALA A 131 -12.04 5.51 -8.02
N ALA A 132 -11.25 5.98 -7.06
CA ALA A 132 -10.47 5.11 -6.18
C ALA A 132 -11.38 4.22 -5.33
N TRP A 133 -12.48 4.77 -4.83
CA TRP A 133 -13.49 4.01 -4.10
C TRP A 133 -14.13 2.93 -4.97
N ASP A 134 -14.59 3.28 -6.18
CA ASP A 134 -15.23 2.34 -7.11
C ASP A 134 -14.29 1.19 -7.47
N ILE A 135 -13.01 1.49 -7.68
CA ILE A 135 -12.00 0.49 -8.03
C ILE A 135 -11.67 -0.39 -6.82
N GLY A 136 -11.48 0.19 -5.64
CA GLY A 136 -11.27 -0.57 -4.41
C GLY A 136 -12.44 -1.50 -4.08
N ALA A 137 -13.67 -1.03 -4.30
CA ALA A 137 -14.87 -1.82 -4.09
C ALA A 137 -14.94 -3.03 -5.03
N ILE A 138 -14.73 -2.84 -6.34
CA ILE A 138 -14.85 -3.95 -7.31
C ILE A 138 -13.75 -4.99 -7.14
N ILE A 139 -12.51 -4.59 -6.83
CA ILE A 139 -11.38 -5.52 -6.76
C ILE A 139 -11.48 -6.45 -5.55
N ARG A 140 -11.99 -5.93 -4.42
CA ARG A 140 -12.10 -6.68 -3.17
C ARG A 140 -13.45 -7.39 -2.99
N TRP A 141 -14.45 -7.06 -3.82
CA TRP A 141 -15.85 -7.49 -3.62
C TRP A 141 -16.03 -9.00 -3.43
N LEU A 142 -15.32 -9.79 -4.23
CA LEU A 142 -15.45 -11.25 -4.27
C LEU A 142 -14.38 -11.98 -3.45
N ASP A 143 -13.44 -11.25 -2.84
CA ASP A 143 -12.36 -11.84 -2.04
C ASP A 143 -11.50 -12.85 -2.82
N TYR A 144 -11.21 -12.55 -4.08
CA TYR A 144 -10.37 -13.37 -4.96
C TYR A 144 -9.04 -12.71 -5.31
N ASN A 145 -8.83 -11.47 -4.86
CA ASN A 145 -7.57 -10.77 -5.06
C ASN A 145 -6.47 -11.30 -4.14
N ASP A 146 -5.24 -10.84 -4.38
CA ASP A 146 -4.05 -11.29 -3.65
C ASP A 146 -4.21 -11.23 -2.13
N THR A 147 -3.46 -12.06 -1.40
CA THR A 147 -3.54 -12.14 0.06
C THR A 147 -2.15 -12.16 0.66
N TRP A 148 -1.98 -11.40 1.74
CA TRP A 148 -0.79 -11.37 2.58
C TRP A 148 -1.14 -11.88 3.97
N LEU A 149 -0.54 -13.01 4.36
CA LEU A 149 -0.76 -13.66 5.65
C LEU A 149 0.44 -13.41 6.57
N ALA A 150 0.32 -12.43 7.45
CA ALA A 150 1.32 -12.14 8.49
C ALA A 150 0.65 -12.07 9.87
N ALA A 151 1.28 -11.36 10.82
CA ALA A 151 0.66 -11.08 12.12
C ALA A 151 -0.70 -10.36 11.96
N GLU A 152 -0.82 -9.53 10.92
CA GLU A 152 -2.07 -8.98 10.42
C GLU A 152 -2.37 -9.59 9.05
N TRP A 153 -3.64 -9.84 8.75
CA TRP A 153 -4.08 -10.36 7.45
C TRP A 153 -4.53 -9.21 6.57
N GLY A 154 -4.17 -9.22 5.29
CA GLY A 154 -4.57 -8.15 4.39
C GLY A 154 -4.43 -8.49 2.90
N HIS A 155 -4.92 -7.58 2.06
CA HIS A 155 -4.90 -7.68 0.61
C HIS A 155 -4.19 -6.44 0.02
N PRO A 156 -2.87 -6.49 -0.23
CA PRO A 156 -2.10 -5.33 -0.67
C PRO A 156 -2.60 -4.73 -2.00
N SER A 157 -3.20 -5.54 -2.87
CA SER A 157 -3.81 -5.08 -4.13
C SER A 157 -4.94 -4.07 -3.94
N ASP A 158 -5.54 -3.97 -2.76
CA ASP A 158 -6.59 -2.99 -2.45
C ASP A 158 -6.11 -1.53 -2.68
N ASN A 159 -4.80 -1.29 -2.53
CA ASN A 159 -4.17 0.02 -2.77
C ASN A 159 -4.11 0.42 -4.25
N LEU A 160 -4.41 -0.50 -5.19
CA LEU A 160 -4.46 -0.19 -6.61
C LEU A 160 -5.55 0.84 -6.94
N GLY A 161 -6.64 0.88 -6.17
CA GLY A 161 -7.69 1.90 -6.34
C GLY A 161 -7.15 3.33 -6.23
N ALA A 162 -6.35 3.59 -5.20
CA ALA A 162 -5.76 4.92 -4.97
C ALA A 162 -4.71 5.29 -6.04
N SER A 163 -3.91 4.32 -6.48
CA SER A 163 -2.84 4.55 -7.47
C SER A 163 -3.35 4.63 -8.92
N TRP A 164 -4.57 4.19 -9.17
CA TRP A 164 -5.13 4.02 -10.52
C TRP A 164 -5.16 5.29 -11.37
N ARG A 165 -5.57 6.43 -10.79
CA ARG A 165 -5.61 7.72 -11.51
C ARG A 165 -4.23 8.05 -12.08
N TRP A 166 -3.19 7.86 -11.27
CA TRP A 166 -1.81 8.14 -11.65
C TRP A 166 -1.31 7.21 -12.75
N LEU A 167 -1.70 5.93 -12.73
CA LEU A 167 -1.32 4.95 -13.76
C LEU A 167 -1.85 5.29 -15.15
N ILE A 168 -3.03 5.90 -15.27
CA ILE A 168 -3.71 6.10 -16.57
C ILE A 168 -3.68 7.55 -17.06
N THR A 169 -3.66 8.52 -16.15
CA THR A 169 -3.79 9.93 -16.52
C THR A 169 -2.55 10.77 -16.28
N CYS A 170 -1.51 10.23 -15.63
CA CYS A 170 -0.22 10.92 -15.61
C CYS A 170 0.29 11.00 -17.06
N PRO A 171 0.44 12.21 -17.64
CA PRO A 171 1.16 12.33 -18.89
C PRO A 171 2.54 11.77 -18.61
N ARG A 172 2.97 10.72 -19.33
CA ARG A 172 4.38 10.34 -19.31
C ARG A 172 5.16 11.63 -19.53
N SER A 173 5.93 12.07 -18.54
CA SER A 173 6.90 13.16 -18.71
C SER A 173 8.02 12.64 -19.60
N GLY A 174 7.67 12.38 -20.86
CA GLY A 174 8.55 11.93 -21.91
C GLY A 174 8.77 13.11 -22.83
N SER A 175 10.00 13.62 -22.82
CA SER A 175 10.53 14.46 -23.89
C SER A 175 10.02 13.97 -25.25
N PRO A 176 9.54 14.86 -26.16
CA PRO A 176 9.15 14.45 -27.50
C PRO A 176 10.38 13.88 -28.17
N ARG A 177 10.49 12.55 -28.29
CA ARG A 177 11.41 11.96 -29.26
C ARG A 177 10.93 12.42 -30.63
N ALA A 178 11.62 13.43 -31.15
CA ALA A 178 11.47 13.93 -32.49
C ALA A 178 11.38 12.74 -33.45
N ARG A 179 10.19 12.56 -34.03
CA ARG A 179 9.98 11.65 -35.15
C ARG A 179 10.81 12.24 -36.29
N ARG A 180 12.05 11.77 -36.44
CA ARG A 180 12.87 12.07 -37.64
C ARG A 180 12.07 11.53 -38.82
N ARG A 181 11.70 12.46 -39.69
CA ARG A 181 11.20 12.18 -41.04
C ARG A 181 12.31 11.57 -41.87
#